data_AF-A0A9P8XT11-F1
#
_entry.id   AF-A0A9P8XT11-F1
#
_cell.length_a   1.000
_cell.length_b   1.000
_cell.length_c   1.000
_cell.angle_alpha   90.00
_cell.angle_beta   90.00
_cell.angle_gamma   90.00
#
_symmetry.space_group_name_H-M   'P 1'
#
loop_
_entity.id
_entity.type
_entity.pdbx_description
1 polymer ?
#
loop_
_entity_poly.entity_id
_entity_poly.type
_entity_poly.pdbx_seq_one_letter_code
_entity_poly.pdbx_strand_id
1 'polypeptide(L)'
;MPVPKFKAWGLASDNALGLGPFIMEDFIQGVSLKNILREEAEGSTLLRNDLDDKEVEIIYRQLAQFTLQLFDLNFSQISGLPFESTHTRRPLRVTAHEIIRLGGVDVLGIAMLSPPPRLPSFQY
;
A
#
# COMPACT_ATOMS: atom_id res chain seq x y z
N MET A 1 -13.92 -6.03 -5.56
CA MET A 1 -13.22 -4.75 -5.82
C MET A 1 -12.30 -4.89 -7.03
N PRO A 2 -12.25 -3.93 -7.97
CA PRO A 2 -11.26 -3.95 -9.04
C PRO A 2 -9.88 -3.69 -8.43
N VAL A 3 -9.04 -4.73 -8.39
CA VAL A 3 -7.64 -4.64 -7.98
C VAL A 3 -6.75 -4.96 -9.17
N PRO A 4 -5.63 -4.25 -9.35
CA PRO A 4 -4.75 -4.48 -10.48
C PRO A 4 -4.11 -5.87 -10.35
N LYS A 5 -3.97 -6.57 -11.47
CA LYS A 5 -3.29 -7.87 -11.47
C LYS A 5 -1.79 -7.65 -11.50
N PHE A 6 -1.06 -8.34 -10.63
CA PHE A 6 0.40 -8.34 -10.66
C PHE A 6 0.91 -8.98 -11.95
N LYS A 7 1.89 -8.32 -12.59
CA LYS A 7 2.63 -8.83 -13.76
C LYS A 7 4.01 -9.33 -13.38
N ALA A 8 4.69 -8.56 -12.55
CA ALA A 8 6.03 -8.89 -12.05
C ALA A 8 6.27 -8.14 -10.73
N TRP A 9 7.19 -8.66 -9.94
CA TRP A 9 7.74 -7.99 -8.76
C TRP A 9 9.17 -8.50 -8.58
N GLY A 10 10.00 -7.73 -7.88
CA GLY A 10 11.39 -8.10 -7.67
C GLY A 10 12.04 -7.30 -6.55
N LEU A 11 13.11 -7.87 -6.01
CA LEU A 11 13.96 -7.19 -5.03
C LEU A 11 14.84 -6.15 -5.73
N ALA A 12 15.54 -5.35 -4.93
CA ALA A 12 16.49 -4.37 -5.45
C ALA A 12 17.59 -5.00 -6.31
N SER A 13 18.02 -6.22 -5.97
CA SER A 13 18.99 -7.02 -6.74
C SER A 13 18.49 -7.37 -8.14
N ASP A 14 17.18 -7.51 -8.29
CA ASP A 14 16.53 -7.96 -9.52
C ASP A 14 16.19 -6.78 -10.44
N ASN A 15 16.40 -5.55 -9.94
CA ASN A 15 16.19 -4.32 -10.68
C ASN A 15 17.48 -3.87 -11.37
N ALA A 16 17.59 -4.16 -12.67
CA ALA A 16 18.75 -3.77 -13.48
C ALA A 16 19.02 -2.25 -13.50
N LEU A 17 18.03 -1.41 -13.16
CA LEU A 17 18.17 0.05 -13.11
C LEU A 17 18.71 0.54 -11.75
N GLY A 18 18.84 -0.34 -10.75
CA GLY A 18 19.32 0.03 -9.42
C GLY A 18 18.36 0.93 -8.63
N LEU A 19 17.10 1.03 -9.03
CA LEU A 19 16.09 1.91 -8.40
C LEU A 19 15.47 1.33 -7.11
N GLY A 20 15.93 0.14 -6.70
CA GLY A 20 15.39 -0.58 -5.55
C GLY A 20 14.31 -1.61 -5.93
N PRO A 21 13.60 -2.18 -4.94
CA PRO A 21 12.55 -3.17 -5.17
C PRO A 21 11.41 -2.59 -6.01
N PHE A 22 10.74 -3.43 -6.78
CA PHE A 22 9.69 -2.98 -7.69
C PHE A 22 8.51 -3.95 -7.75
N ILE A 23 7.37 -3.40 -8.18
CA ILE A 23 6.15 -4.11 -8.52
C ILE A 23 5.66 -3.55 -9.85
N MET A 24 5.26 -4.41 -10.76
CA MET A 24 4.60 -4.10 -12.03
C MET A 24 3.20 -4.70 -12.00
N GLU A 25 2.21 -3.89 -12.33
CA GLU A 25 0.80 -4.26 -12.27
C GLU A 25 0.03 -3.76 -13.48
N ASP A 26 -1.17 -4.29 -13.71
CA ASP A 26 -2.08 -3.78 -14.73
C ASP A 26 -2.44 -2.31 -14.47
N PHE A 27 -2.35 -1.48 -15.50
CA PHE A 27 -2.90 -0.12 -15.44
C PHE A 27 -4.43 -0.19 -15.44
N ILE A 28 -5.05 0.34 -14.38
CA ILE A 28 -6.50 0.50 -14.32
C ILE A 28 -6.85 1.93 -14.76
N GLN A 29 -7.55 2.04 -15.89
CA GLN A 29 -8.10 3.31 -16.31
C GLN A 29 -9.23 3.73 -15.38
N GLY A 30 -9.13 4.93 -14.82
CA GLY A 30 -10.14 5.47 -13.92
C GLY A 30 -10.00 6.97 -13.70
N VAL A 31 -11.01 7.55 -13.04
CA VAL A 31 -10.99 8.94 -12.60
C VAL A 31 -10.76 8.96 -11.10
N SER A 32 -9.88 9.86 -10.64
CA SER A 32 -9.64 10.04 -9.21
C SER A 32 -10.91 10.53 -8.53
N LEU A 33 -11.33 9.85 -7.46
CA LEU A 33 -12.46 10.28 -6.64
C LEU A 33 -12.23 11.68 -6.04
N LYS A 34 -10.96 12.07 -5.83
CA LYS A 34 -10.60 13.44 -5.43
C LYS A 34 -11.10 14.46 -6.45
N ASN A 35 -10.96 14.19 -7.74
CA ASN A 35 -11.37 15.10 -8.81
C ASN A 35 -12.89 15.17 -8.96
N ILE A 36 -13.59 14.10 -8.55
CA ILE A 36 -15.05 14.06 -8.54
C ILE A 36 -15.60 14.82 -7.33
N LEU A 37 -15.01 14.60 -6.15
CA LEU A 37 -15.55 15.10 -4.89
C LEU A 37 -15.10 16.50 -4.51
N ARG A 38 -13.92 16.96 -4.94
CA ARG A 38 -13.37 18.25 -4.50
C ARG A 38 -13.71 19.38 -5.46
N GLU A 39 -13.82 20.56 -4.88
CA GLU A 39 -13.87 21.81 -5.62
C GLU A 39 -12.55 22.06 -6.36
N GLU A 40 -12.64 22.56 -7.59
CA GLU A 40 -11.49 22.70 -8.50
C GLU A 40 -10.49 23.78 -8.03
N ALA A 41 -10.85 24.60 -7.04
CA ALA A 41 -9.97 25.59 -6.44
C ALA A 41 -8.72 24.94 -5.82
N GLU A 42 -7.54 25.42 -6.23
CA GLU A 42 -6.25 24.93 -5.73
C GLU A 42 -6.17 25.01 -4.20
N GLY A 43 -5.83 23.90 -3.56
CA GLY A 43 -5.70 23.80 -2.11
C GLY A 43 -7.01 23.63 -1.35
N SER A 44 -8.16 23.59 -2.02
CA SER A 44 -9.44 23.36 -1.34
C SER A 44 -9.51 21.94 -0.75
N THR A 45 -9.98 21.85 0.48
CA THR A 45 -10.37 20.60 1.15
C THR A 45 -11.90 20.42 1.15
N LEU A 46 -12.61 21.40 0.59
CA LEU A 46 -14.07 21.43 0.53
C LEU A 46 -14.58 20.46 -0.54
N LEU A 47 -15.73 19.86 -0.23
CA LEU A 47 -16.49 19.08 -1.20
C LEU A 47 -17.17 20.03 -2.18
N ARG A 48 -17.34 19.59 -3.43
CA ARG A 48 -18.13 20.32 -4.42
C ARG A 48 -19.56 20.50 -3.90
N ASN A 49 -20.09 21.71 -3.99
CA ASN A 49 -21.44 22.05 -3.49
C ASN A 49 -22.58 21.63 -4.44
N ASP A 50 -22.24 21.22 -5.65
CA ASP A 50 -23.12 20.82 -6.76
C ASP A 50 -23.09 19.29 -7.00
N LEU A 51 -22.75 18.49 -5.99
CA LEU A 51 -22.89 17.04 -6.05
C LEU A 51 -24.35 16.67 -5.80
N ASP A 52 -24.93 15.85 -6.68
CA ASP A 52 -26.28 15.32 -6.45
C ASP A 52 -26.23 14.31 -5.30
N ASP A 53 -27.24 14.31 -4.43
CA ASP A 53 -27.32 13.41 -3.27
C ASP A 53 -27.20 11.93 -3.70
N LYS A 54 -27.71 11.61 -4.90
CA LYS A 54 -27.60 10.25 -5.47
C LYS A 54 -26.17 9.90 -5.88
N GLU A 55 -25.37 10.85 -6.37
CA GLU A 55 -23.96 10.61 -6.69
C GLU A 55 -23.18 10.27 -5.43
N VAL A 56 -23.40 11.04 -4.37
CA VAL A 56 -22.82 10.80 -3.04
C VAL A 56 -23.24 9.43 -2.52
N GLU A 57 -24.53 9.09 -2.59
CA GLU A 57 -25.06 7.80 -2.16
C GLU A 57 -24.39 6.62 -2.89
N ILE A 58 -24.24 6.71 -4.21
CA ILE A 58 -23.60 5.67 -5.03
C ILE A 58 -22.14 5.47 -4.61
N ILE A 59 -21.39 6.56 -4.46
CA ILE A 59 -19.98 6.54 -4.05
C ILE A 59 -19.82 5.90 -2.67
N TYR A 60 -20.59 6.37 -1.69
CA TYR A 60 -20.54 5.84 -0.32
C TYR A 60 -20.94 4.37 -0.28
N ARG A 61 -21.96 3.96 -1.03
CA ARG A 61 -22.38 2.56 -1.12
C ARG A 61 -21.28 1.66 -1.65
N GLN A 62 -20.57 2.10 -2.69
CA GLN A 62 -19.42 1.34 -3.25
C GLN A 62 -18.27 1.25 -2.24
N LEU A 63 -17.91 2.35 -1.59
CA LEU A 63 -16.86 2.36 -0.56
C LEU A 63 -17.20 1.43 0.61
N ALA A 64 -18.45 1.48 1.09
CA ALA A 64 -18.94 0.60 2.14
C ALA A 64 -18.85 -0.88 1.72
N GLN A 65 -19.28 -1.22 0.51
CA GLN A 65 -19.17 -2.59 -0.03
C GLN A 65 -17.71 -3.07 -0.10
N PHE A 66 -16.79 -2.23 -0.56
CA PHE A 66 -15.36 -2.56 -0.60
C PHE A 66 -14.76 -2.73 0.80
N THR A 67 -15.15 -1.88 1.74
CA THR A 67 -14.70 -1.96 3.14
C THR A 67 -15.18 -3.25 3.80
N LEU A 68 -16.45 -3.61 3.60
CA LEU A 68 -17.02 -4.87 4.07
C LEU A 68 -16.30 -6.08 3.45
N GLN A 69 -16.04 -6.04 2.13
CA GLN A 69 -15.26 -7.10 1.46
C GLN A 69 -13.87 -7.25 2.08
N LEU A 70 -13.18 -6.15 2.39
CA LEU A 70 -11.84 -6.18 3.00
C LEU A 70 -11.87 -6.74 4.44
N PHE A 71 -12.91 -6.44 5.21
CA PHE A 71 -13.04 -6.93 6.59
C PHE A 71 -13.45 -8.40 6.67
N ASP A 72 -14.10 -8.93 5.63
CA ASP A 72 -14.43 -10.35 5.53
C ASP A 72 -13.26 -11.20 5.02
N LEU A 73 -12.12 -10.58 4.67
CA LEU A 73 -10.93 -11.32 4.26
C LEU A 73 -10.34 -12.09 5.43
N ASN A 74 -10.60 -13.40 5.44
CA ASN A 74 -10.03 -14.32 6.40
C ASN A 74 -8.75 -14.95 5.84
N PHE A 75 -7.60 -14.45 6.29
CA PHE A 75 -6.30 -15.02 5.98
C PHE A 75 -5.78 -15.82 7.17
N SER A 76 -5.28 -17.03 6.94
CA SER A 76 -4.60 -17.81 7.98
C SER A 76 -3.33 -17.12 8.49
N GLN A 77 -2.67 -16.32 7.64
CA GLN A 77 -1.55 -15.44 7.96
C GLN A 77 -1.59 -14.19 7.07
N ILE A 78 -1.42 -13.00 7.66
CA ILE A 78 -1.30 -11.70 6.94
C ILE A 78 0.18 -11.24 6.94
N SER A 79 1.11 -12.09 7.36
CA SER A 79 2.53 -11.75 7.50
C SER A 79 3.37 -12.41 6.42
N GLY A 80 4.07 -11.57 5.67
CA GLY A 80 5.25 -11.92 4.88
C GLY A 80 4.93 -12.51 3.52
N LEU A 81 5.53 -11.92 2.48
CA LEU A 81 5.90 -12.67 1.27
C LEU A 81 6.48 -14.03 1.69
N PRO A 82 6.31 -15.11 0.90
CA PRO A 82 6.92 -16.41 1.19
C PRO A 82 8.44 -16.29 1.04
N PHE A 83 9.05 -15.65 2.03
CA PHE A 83 10.46 -15.46 2.18
C PHE A 83 10.86 -16.41 3.28
N GLU A 84 11.91 -17.19 3.03
CA GLU A 84 12.57 -18.05 4.01
C GLU A 84 13.28 -17.21 5.09
N SER A 85 12.57 -16.28 5.72
CA SER A 85 13.04 -15.57 6.89
C SER A 85 12.22 -16.04 8.08
N THR A 86 12.90 -16.65 9.04
CA THR A 86 12.43 -17.09 10.36
C THR A 86 11.89 -15.96 11.25
N HIS A 87 11.75 -14.74 10.71
CA HIS A 87 11.22 -13.59 11.39
C HIS A 87 9.89 -13.22 10.75
N THR A 88 8.80 -13.54 11.45
CA THR A 88 7.47 -12.98 11.22
C THR A 88 7.56 -11.47 11.42
N ARG A 89 7.99 -10.74 10.38
CA ARG A 89 7.97 -9.29 10.37
C ARG A 89 6.51 -8.87 10.50
N ARG A 90 6.19 -8.21 11.62
CA ARG A 90 4.85 -7.68 11.88
C ARG A 90 4.50 -6.73 10.74
N PRO A 91 3.29 -6.86 10.14
CA PRO A 91 2.85 -5.92 9.12
C PRO A 91 2.97 -4.48 9.62
N LEU A 92 3.47 -3.59 8.76
CA LEU A 92 3.54 -2.16 9.06
C LEU A 92 2.12 -1.64 9.31
N ARG A 93 1.82 -1.23 10.55
CA ARG A 93 0.52 -0.65 10.88
C ARG A 93 0.47 0.80 10.41
N VAL A 94 -0.70 1.27 9.98
CA VAL A 94 -0.94 2.67 9.60
C VAL A 94 -0.47 3.63 10.69
N THR A 95 -0.74 3.32 11.97
CA THR A 95 -0.27 4.12 13.11
C THR A 95 1.25 4.24 13.15
N ALA A 96 1.99 3.15 12.87
CA ALA A 96 3.44 3.18 12.84
C ALA A 96 3.94 4.02 11.65
N HIS A 97 3.31 3.88 10.48
CA HIS A 97 3.63 4.71 9.31
C HIS A 97 3.43 6.21 9.58
N GLU A 98 2.30 6.60 10.19
CA GLU A 98 2.02 8.00 10.50
C GLU A 98 2.97 8.57 11.55
N ILE A 99 3.34 7.80 12.58
CA ILE A 99 4.34 8.23 13.58
C ILE A 99 5.71 8.46 12.93
N ILE A 100 6.13 7.56 12.03
CA ILE A 100 7.40 7.71 11.32
C ILE A 100 7.34 8.94 10.40
N ARG A 101 6.25 9.09 9.65
CA ARG A 101 6.10 10.15 8.65
C ARG A 101 5.94 11.54 9.27
N LEU A 102 5.14 11.67 10.32
CA LEU A 102 4.82 12.96 10.94
C LEU A 102 5.73 13.26 12.13
N GLY A 103 6.15 12.24 12.87
CA GLY A 103 6.95 12.38 14.09
C GLY A 103 8.44 12.12 13.90
N GLY A 104 8.88 11.51 12.80
CA GLY A 104 10.29 11.17 12.55
C GLY A 104 10.87 10.13 13.53
N VAL A 105 10.02 9.48 14.33
CA VAL A 105 10.42 8.48 15.33
C VAL A 105 10.22 7.09 14.75
N ASP A 106 11.30 6.30 14.67
CA ASP A 106 11.22 4.90 14.29
C ASP A 106 10.64 4.06 15.44
N VAL A 107 9.40 3.60 15.24
CA VAL A 107 8.67 2.74 16.17
C VAL A 107 8.64 1.27 15.75
N LEU A 108 9.41 0.89 14.72
CA LEU A 108 9.44 -0.49 14.18
C LEU A 108 10.41 -1.40 14.93
N GLY A 109 11.22 -0.85 15.84
CA GLY A 109 12.16 -1.60 16.68
C GLY A 109 13.46 -1.99 15.97
N ILE A 110 14.48 -2.31 16.77
CA ILE A 110 15.90 -2.50 16.40
C ILE A 110 16.15 -3.60 15.35
N ALA A 111 15.17 -4.46 15.03
CA ALA A 111 15.32 -5.57 14.09
C ALA A 111 15.53 -5.16 12.60
N MET A 112 15.46 -3.87 12.28
CA MET A 112 15.80 -3.33 10.95
C MET A 112 17.21 -2.72 10.88
N LEU A 113 17.91 -2.55 12.01
CA LEU A 113 19.26 -1.95 12.08
C LEU A 113 20.40 -2.96 11.95
N SER A 114 20.11 -4.26 11.95
CA SER A 114 21.14 -5.27 11.67
C SER A 114 21.32 -5.42 10.17
N PRO A 115 22.54 -5.26 9.62
CA PRO A 115 22.80 -5.59 8.22
C PRO A 115 22.45 -7.06 7.97
N PRO A 116 21.95 -7.42 6.77
CA PRO A 116 21.66 -8.81 6.45
C PRO A 116 22.91 -9.68 6.65
N PRO A 117 22.79 -10.90 7.19
CA PRO A 117 23.92 -11.81 7.29
C PRO A 117 24.52 -12.01 5.90
N ARG A 118 25.83 -11.81 5.76
CA ARG A 118 26.55 -12.07 4.52
C ARG A 118 26.36 -13.55 4.15
N LEU A 119 25.72 -13.80 3.02
CA LEU A 119 25.64 -15.15 2.45
C LEU A 119 27.06 -15.67 2.18
N PRO A 120 27.35 -16.96 2.42
CA PRO A 120 28.66 -17.52 2.15
C PRO A 120 28.96 -17.45 0.65
N SER A 121 30.16 -16.99 0.32
CA SER A 121 30.67 -16.89 -1.03
C SER A 121 30.68 -18.27 -1.69
N PHE A 122 29.82 -18.50 -2.68
CA PHE A 122 29.97 -19.64 -3.57
C PHE A 122 31.14 -19.34 -4.52
N GLN A 123 32.24 -20.08 -4.35
CA GLN A 123 33.30 -20.14 -5.36
C GLN A 123 32.80 -21.01 -6.52
N TYR A 124 33.00 -20.53 -7.75
CA TYR A 124 32.75 -21.27 -8.99
C TYR A 124 33.70 -22.46 -9.13
#